data_AF-A0A226D430-F1
#
_entry.id   AF-A0A226D430-F1
#
_cell.length_a   1.000
_cell.length_b   1.000
_cell.length_c   1.000
_cell.angle_alpha   90.00
_cell.angle_beta   90.00
_cell.angle_gamma   90.00
#
_symmetry.space_group_name_H-M   'P 1'
#
loop_
_entity.id
_entity.type
_entity.pdbx_description
1 polymer ?
#
loop_
_entity_poly.entity_id
_entity_poly.type
_entity_poly.pdbx_seq_one_letter_code
_entity_poly.pdbx_strand_id
1 'polypeptide(L)'
;MLSSYFKVILTLQTVYFDHYPFLYKPPLEILSVKNGSGIRLSKVRQRFDLPLSLFPAFLFSAAIFLFVFSLLDRIPRVPNPRGDPRICAWTLLSIICFCGLVFYTLWFLVHRSEFIAVFNEGFRHESELRTDYNSTKKIKPRSTTEKGLFYIAKMTIWAFYIFTPIGTIFITYLNFDPLLPFFEFILSMFPTLRKILLLFALNSETLFTFGMFVTRVVSVTVFAYEAMRIILFGISIVLVWGNVIISLLTSISSLVDRFWRKIILQGFRRHLKFYKVLMIIFHSLDEATATLALLAATIGISGCMFIAVRLHSVNESYFTGFNLFVSVNSVIWAKIILDMLGNLCMVSVKVLRHFGTIGILRRMGRHENKLYLREVKYLKFLSIPVGLGTARFSSMTQEVKSKILMFMIEQVSNLLMTF
;
A
#
# COMPACT_ATOMS: atom_id res chain seq x y z
N MET A 1 -0.58 -21.22 2.47
CA MET A 1 -0.15 -19.80 2.41
C MET A 1 -1.35 -18.85 2.50
N LEU A 2 -2.34 -18.91 1.59
CA LEU A 2 -3.46 -17.94 1.53
C LEU A 2 -4.28 -17.72 2.82
N SER A 3 -4.65 -18.78 3.56
CA SER A 3 -5.58 -18.67 4.72
C SER A 3 -5.07 -17.79 5.87
N SER A 4 -3.77 -17.48 5.91
CA SER A 4 -3.16 -16.68 6.97
C SER A 4 -3.06 -15.21 6.62
N TYR A 5 -2.76 -14.90 5.35
CA TYR A 5 -2.93 -13.55 4.81
C TYR A 5 -4.40 -13.11 4.86
N PHE A 6 -5.31 -14.05 4.67
CA PHE A 6 -6.75 -13.83 4.85
C PHE A 6 -7.12 -13.43 6.27
N LYS A 7 -6.48 -14.00 7.31
CA LYS A 7 -6.71 -13.58 8.70
C LYS A 7 -6.21 -12.17 8.99
N VAL A 8 -5.13 -11.72 8.34
CA VAL A 8 -4.64 -10.34 8.47
C VAL A 8 -5.61 -9.36 7.83
N ILE A 9 -6.07 -9.65 6.61
CA ILE A 9 -7.13 -8.87 5.96
C ILE A 9 -8.39 -8.80 6.82
N LEU A 10 -8.86 -9.95 7.32
CA LEU A 10 -10.06 -10.00 8.16
C LEU A 10 -9.87 -9.16 9.43
N THR A 11 -8.68 -9.18 10.02
CA THR A 11 -8.39 -8.32 11.18
C THR A 11 -8.44 -6.85 10.80
N LEU A 12 -7.86 -6.48 9.65
CA LEU A 12 -7.92 -5.10 9.15
C LEU A 12 -9.35 -4.65 8.90
N GLN A 13 -10.18 -5.50 8.30
CA GLN A 13 -11.59 -5.24 8.08
C GLN A 13 -12.34 -5.09 9.42
N THR A 14 -12.11 -5.98 10.39
CA THR A 14 -12.73 -5.83 11.70
C THR A 14 -12.35 -4.51 12.40
N VAL A 15 -11.07 -4.13 12.37
CA VAL A 15 -10.58 -2.94 13.09
C VAL A 15 -10.94 -1.64 12.37
N TYR A 16 -10.70 -1.55 11.07
CA TYR A 16 -10.82 -0.30 10.31
C TYR A 16 -12.11 -0.19 9.47
N PHE A 17 -12.97 -1.22 9.46
CA PHE A 17 -14.26 -1.19 8.74
C PHE A 17 -15.42 -1.38 9.70
N ASP A 18 -15.36 -2.41 10.56
CA ASP A 18 -16.47 -2.71 11.48
C ASP A 18 -16.42 -1.86 12.75
N HIS A 19 -15.23 -1.58 13.27
CA HIS A 19 -15.01 -0.76 14.47
C HIS A 19 -14.48 0.64 14.15
N TYR A 20 -14.70 1.12 12.93
CA TYR A 20 -14.15 2.41 12.51
C TYR A 20 -14.79 3.57 13.30
N PRO A 21 -14.01 4.49 13.89
CA PRO A 21 -14.53 5.56 14.76
C PRO A 21 -15.60 6.44 14.10
N PHE A 22 -15.51 6.63 12.78
CA PHE A 22 -16.46 7.47 12.02
C PHE A 22 -17.63 6.67 11.41
N LEU A 23 -17.75 5.38 11.75
CA LEU A 23 -18.88 4.49 11.45
C LEU A 23 -19.28 4.37 9.97
N TYR A 24 -18.44 4.84 9.04
CA TYR A 24 -18.64 4.65 7.61
C TYR A 24 -17.62 3.66 7.04
N LYS A 25 -18.07 2.84 6.09
CA LYS A 25 -17.24 1.81 5.46
C LYS A 25 -16.49 2.39 4.26
N PRO A 26 -15.32 1.86 3.89
CA PRO A 26 -14.71 2.18 2.60
C PRO A 26 -15.55 1.60 1.43
N PRO A 27 -15.32 2.07 0.19
CA PRO A 27 -16.14 1.67 -0.97
C PRO A 27 -15.95 0.21 -1.41
N LEU A 28 -14.95 -0.48 -0.86
CA LEU A 28 -14.60 -1.87 -1.13
C LEU A 28 -14.68 -2.66 0.17
N GLU A 29 -15.21 -3.88 0.12
CA GLU A 29 -15.25 -4.82 1.24
C GLU A 29 -14.76 -6.20 0.79
N ILE A 30 -14.10 -6.91 1.70
CA ILE A 30 -13.62 -8.26 1.46
C ILE A 30 -14.60 -9.24 2.09
N LEU A 31 -15.21 -10.10 1.28
CA LEU A 31 -16.20 -11.07 1.73
C LEU A 31 -15.60 -12.47 1.69
N SER A 32 -15.81 -13.21 2.78
CA SER A 32 -15.61 -14.66 2.79
C SER A 32 -16.80 -15.35 2.11
N VAL A 33 -16.52 -16.29 1.20
CA VAL A 33 -17.56 -17.08 0.55
C VAL A 33 -18.11 -18.11 1.54
N LYS A 34 -19.39 -18.01 1.92
CA LYS A 34 -20.03 -18.85 2.97
C LYS A 34 -19.89 -20.37 2.77
N ASN A 35 -19.74 -20.85 1.53
CA ASN A 35 -19.66 -22.28 1.20
C ASN A 35 -18.31 -22.70 0.56
N GLY A 36 -17.23 -21.92 0.72
CA GLY A 36 -15.92 -22.28 0.16
C GLY A 36 -14.75 -21.55 0.81
N SER A 37 -13.52 -22.03 0.60
CA SER A 37 -12.30 -21.39 1.12
C SER A 37 -11.87 -20.14 0.34
N GLY A 38 -12.82 -19.45 -0.31
CA GLY A 38 -12.59 -18.36 -1.24
C GLY A 38 -12.86 -16.98 -0.65
N ILE A 39 -12.24 -15.97 -1.25
CA ILE A 39 -12.46 -14.56 -0.96
C ILE A 39 -13.03 -13.87 -2.19
N ARG A 40 -13.94 -12.92 -1.98
CA ARG A 40 -14.44 -12.03 -3.02
C ARG A 40 -14.31 -10.58 -2.58
N LEU A 41 -13.83 -9.71 -3.46
CA LEU A 41 -13.94 -8.27 -3.32
C LEU A 41 -15.35 -7.83 -3.76
N SER A 42 -16.04 -7.07 -2.93
CA SER A 42 -17.37 -6.54 -3.25
C SER A 42 -17.39 -5.02 -3.11
N LYS A 43 -18.22 -4.37 -3.93
CA LYS A 43 -18.61 -2.98 -3.71
C LYS A 43 -19.51 -2.91 -2.48
N VAL A 44 -19.24 -1.96 -1.58
CA VAL A 44 -20.14 -1.67 -0.46
C VAL A 44 -21.31 -0.83 -0.95
N ARG A 45 -22.54 -1.26 -0.65
CA ARG A 45 -23.74 -0.44 -0.90
C ARG A 45 -24.00 0.45 0.31
N GLN A 46 -23.82 1.76 0.14
CA GLN A 46 -24.08 2.75 1.18
C GLN A 46 -25.20 3.70 0.75
N ARG A 47 -25.96 4.20 1.73
CA ARG A 47 -27.01 5.21 1.47
C ARG A 47 -26.45 6.51 0.90
N PHE A 48 -25.19 6.84 1.19
CA PHE A 48 -24.48 8.03 0.73
C PHE A 48 -23.14 7.68 0.05
N ASP A 49 -23.16 6.78 -0.95
CA ASP A 49 -21.96 6.24 -1.62
C ASP A 49 -21.07 7.37 -2.20
N LEU A 50 -21.64 8.42 -2.79
CA LEU A 50 -20.85 9.50 -3.40
C LEU A 50 -20.06 10.34 -2.37
N PRO A 51 -20.69 11.02 -1.37
CA PRO A 51 -19.95 11.86 -0.43
C PRO A 51 -19.01 11.03 0.46
N LEU A 52 -19.40 9.81 0.86
CA LEU A 52 -18.56 8.96 1.71
C LEU A 52 -17.36 8.39 0.96
N SER A 53 -17.50 8.08 -0.34
CA SER A 53 -16.35 7.65 -1.14
C SER A 53 -15.39 8.79 -1.46
N LEU A 54 -15.88 10.03 -1.62
CA LEU A 54 -15.06 11.21 -1.86
C LEU A 54 -14.37 11.75 -0.60
N PHE A 55 -14.88 11.44 0.58
CA PHE A 55 -14.38 11.99 1.85
C PHE A 55 -12.86 11.79 2.07
N PRO A 56 -12.27 10.59 1.87
CA PRO A 56 -10.82 10.45 2.00
C PRO A 56 -10.04 11.28 0.97
N ALA A 57 -10.54 11.40 -0.26
CA ALA A 57 -9.90 12.24 -1.29
C ALA A 57 -9.93 13.73 -0.88
N PHE A 58 -11.06 14.19 -0.34
CA PHE A 58 -11.18 15.53 0.22
C PHE A 58 -10.20 15.77 1.37
N LEU A 59 -10.08 14.81 2.29
CA LEU A 59 -9.14 14.91 3.41
C LEU A 59 -7.68 14.98 2.96
N PHE A 60 -7.25 14.15 2.01
CA PHE A 60 -5.89 14.24 1.48
C PHE A 60 -5.66 15.55 0.72
N SER A 61 -6.64 16.02 -0.06
CA SER A 61 -6.54 17.31 -0.76
C SER A 61 -6.44 18.48 0.23
N ALA A 62 -7.26 18.48 1.27
CA ALA A 62 -7.21 19.47 2.35
C ALA A 62 -5.87 19.41 3.10
N ALA A 63 -5.35 18.22 3.38
CA ALA A 63 -4.05 18.05 4.04
C ALA A 63 -2.91 18.63 3.18
N ILE A 64 -2.86 18.32 1.88
CA ILE A 64 -1.87 18.89 0.95
C ILE A 64 -1.96 20.42 0.96
N PHE A 65 -3.17 20.97 0.84
CA PHE A 65 -3.37 22.41 0.88
C PHE A 65 -2.84 23.03 2.19
N LEU A 66 -3.17 22.44 3.35
CA LEU A 66 -2.71 22.91 4.65
C LEU A 66 -1.18 22.80 4.82
N PHE A 67 -0.55 21.72 4.34
CA PHE A 67 0.91 21.58 4.35
C PHE A 67 1.58 22.62 3.47
N VAL A 68 1.12 22.80 2.23
CA VAL A 68 1.66 23.81 1.30
C VAL A 68 1.48 25.21 1.87
N PHE A 69 0.30 25.52 2.41
CA PHE A 69 0.03 26.80 3.06
C PHE A 69 0.98 27.05 4.24
N SER A 70 1.14 26.06 5.12
CA SER A 70 2.03 26.16 6.29
C SER A 70 3.50 26.33 5.89
N LEU A 71 3.93 25.68 4.81
CA LEU A 71 5.26 25.88 4.23
C LEU A 71 5.43 27.31 3.74
N LEU A 72 4.48 27.84 2.97
CA LEU A 72 4.54 29.20 2.45
C LEU A 72 4.54 30.25 3.56
N ASP A 73 3.79 30.04 4.63
CA ASP A 73 3.77 30.95 5.78
C ASP A 73 5.09 30.92 6.60
N ARG A 74 5.68 29.73 6.76
CA ARG A 74 6.83 29.53 7.65
C ARG A 74 8.18 29.80 6.99
N ILE A 75 8.37 29.46 5.71
CA ILE A 75 9.63 29.68 4.98
C ILE A 75 10.19 31.10 5.13
N PRO A 76 9.42 32.19 4.97
CA PRO A 76 9.95 33.55 5.08
C PRO A 76 10.32 33.96 6.52
N ARG A 77 9.84 33.23 7.54
CA ARG A 77 10.03 33.56 8.97
C ARG A 77 11.23 32.86 9.59
N VAL A 78 11.86 31.90 8.91
CA VAL A 78 12.93 31.06 9.47
C VAL A 78 14.26 31.37 8.76
N PRO A 79 15.35 31.67 9.49
CA PRO A 79 16.64 32.03 8.90
C PRO A 79 17.31 30.87 8.14
N ASN A 80 17.07 29.63 8.54
CA ASN A 80 17.53 28.43 7.81
C ASN A 80 16.36 27.45 7.59
N PRO A 81 15.58 27.62 6.50
CA PRO A 81 14.39 26.81 6.28
C PRO A 81 14.70 25.33 5.99
N ARG A 82 15.91 25.01 5.50
CA ARG A 82 16.33 23.63 5.22
C ARG A 82 16.64 22.83 6.49
N GLY A 83 16.99 23.51 7.58
CA GLY A 83 17.29 22.89 8.87
C GLY A 83 16.07 22.70 9.78
N ASP A 84 14.92 23.30 9.45
CA ASP A 84 13.73 23.21 10.29
C ASP A 84 13.04 21.84 10.11
N PRO A 85 12.95 21.01 11.17
CA PRO A 85 12.34 19.69 11.10
C PRO A 85 10.85 19.76 10.73
N ARG A 86 10.15 20.87 11.01
CA ARG A 86 8.74 21.04 10.66
C ARG A 86 8.56 21.27 9.16
N ILE A 87 9.40 22.12 8.55
CA ILE A 87 9.38 22.36 7.11
C ILE A 87 9.68 21.06 6.36
N CYS A 88 10.67 20.29 6.83
CA CYS A 88 10.96 18.98 6.24
C CYS A 88 9.77 18.01 6.41
N ALA A 89 9.22 17.88 7.63
CA ALA A 89 8.08 17.00 7.90
C ALA A 89 6.86 17.35 7.03
N TRP A 90 6.51 18.63 6.91
CA TRP A 90 5.40 19.08 6.07
C TRP A 90 5.64 18.83 4.58
N THR A 91 6.87 19.01 4.11
CA THR A 91 7.23 18.70 2.71
C THR A 91 7.06 17.21 2.42
N LEU A 92 7.60 16.36 3.30
CA LEU A 92 7.50 14.90 3.18
C LEU A 92 6.04 14.43 3.25
N LEU A 93 5.28 14.91 4.24
CA LEU A 93 3.87 14.58 4.40
C LEU A 93 3.04 15.08 3.22
N SER A 94 3.32 16.26 2.66
CA SER A 94 2.63 16.76 1.45
C SER A 94 2.83 15.83 0.26
N ILE A 95 4.06 15.34 0.03
CA ILE A 95 4.34 14.39 -1.05
C ILE A 95 3.64 13.06 -0.81
N ILE A 96 3.70 12.53 0.42
CA ILE A 96 3.01 11.28 0.78
C ILE A 96 1.49 11.42 0.61
N CYS A 97 0.91 12.53 1.05
CA CYS A 97 -0.52 12.81 0.88
C CYS A 97 -0.89 12.94 -0.59
N PHE A 98 -0.05 13.56 -1.42
CA PHE A 98 -0.27 13.65 -2.86
C PHE A 98 -0.26 12.27 -3.52
N CYS A 99 0.75 11.43 -3.20
CA CYS A 99 0.79 10.04 -3.66
C CYS A 99 -0.45 9.25 -3.20
N GLY A 100 -0.85 9.41 -1.93
CA GLY A 100 -2.04 8.79 -1.36
C GLY A 100 -3.33 9.23 -2.04
N LEU A 101 -3.48 10.52 -2.36
CA LEU A 101 -4.60 11.09 -3.09
C LEU A 101 -4.72 10.51 -4.49
N VAL A 102 -3.62 10.49 -5.25
CA VAL A 102 -3.57 9.94 -6.61
C VAL A 102 -3.91 8.46 -6.57
N PHE A 103 -3.30 7.70 -5.66
CA PHE A 103 -3.57 6.28 -5.48
C PHE A 103 -5.05 6.03 -5.13
N TYR A 104 -5.60 6.75 -4.16
CA TYR A 104 -6.99 6.59 -3.75
C TYR A 104 -7.95 6.92 -4.90
N THR A 105 -7.70 8.03 -5.61
CA THR A 105 -8.55 8.47 -6.72
C THR A 105 -8.55 7.46 -7.86
N LEU A 106 -7.38 6.98 -8.28
CA LEU A 106 -7.28 6.02 -9.38
C LEU A 106 -7.92 4.67 -9.01
N TRP A 107 -7.58 4.11 -7.85
CA TRP A 107 -7.97 2.73 -7.52
C TRP A 107 -9.34 2.60 -6.87
N PHE A 108 -9.79 3.59 -6.09
CA PHE A 108 -11.03 3.51 -5.31
C PHE A 108 -12.18 4.29 -5.94
N LEU A 109 -11.90 5.30 -6.76
CA LEU A 109 -12.93 6.12 -7.42
C LEU A 109 -13.06 5.77 -8.90
N VAL A 110 -11.98 5.92 -9.68
CA VAL A 110 -12.02 5.78 -11.15
C VAL A 110 -12.10 4.32 -11.58
N HIS A 111 -11.09 3.51 -11.25
CA HIS A 111 -10.97 2.12 -11.72
C HIS A 111 -11.61 1.09 -10.77
N ARG A 112 -12.57 1.52 -9.94
CA ARG A 112 -13.15 0.68 -8.88
C ARG A 112 -13.76 -0.62 -9.41
N SER A 113 -14.56 -0.55 -10.47
CA SER A 113 -15.25 -1.71 -11.06
C SER A 113 -14.27 -2.70 -11.69
N GLU A 114 -13.30 -2.18 -12.43
CA GLU A 114 -12.24 -2.95 -13.09
C GLU A 114 -11.36 -3.64 -12.05
N PHE A 115 -10.98 -2.91 -11.00
CA PHE A 115 -10.23 -3.45 -9.87
C PHE A 115 -10.95 -4.63 -9.20
N ILE A 116 -12.24 -4.46 -8.89
CA ILE A 116 -13.06 -5.54 -8.31
C ILE A 116 -13.13 -6.75 -9.26
N ALA A 117 -13.34 -6.52 -10.56
CA ALA A 117 -13.47 -7.57 -11.55
C ALA A 117 -12.16 -8.37 -11.68
N VAL A 118 -11.03 -7.68 -11.81
CA VAL A 118 -9.69 -8.28 -11.93
C VAL A 118 -9.35 -9.11 -10.70
N PHE A 119 -9.58 -8.58 -9.49
CA PHE A 119 -9.29 -9.29 -8.26
C PHE A 119 -10.15 -10.55 -8.11
N ASN A 120 -11.44 -10.44 -8.37
CA ASN A 120 -12.36 -11.56 -8.27
C ASN A 120 -12.04 -12.65 -9.30
N GLU A 121 -11.63 -12.27 -10.51
CA GLU A 121 -11.21 -13.22 -11.55
C GLU A 121 -9.96 -13.98 -11.12
N GLY A 122 -8.96 -13.30 -10.54
CA GLY A 122 -7.77 -13.97 -10.01
C GLY A 122 -8.08 -14.89 -8.82
N PHE A 123 -8.94 -14.47 -7.89
CA PHE A 123 -9.39 -15.33 -6.80
C PHE A 123 -10.16 -16.56 -7.29
N ARG A 124 -11.04 -16.39 -8.30
CA ARG A 124 -11.79 -17.49 -8.89
C ARG A 124 -10.85 -18.53 -9.49
N HIS A 125 -9.88 -18.08 -10.30
CA HIS A 125 -8.93 -19.00 -10.93
C HIS A 125 -7.98 -19.66 -9.94
N GLU A 126 -7.58 -18.96 -8.87
CA GLU A 126 -6.80 -19.59 -7.81
C GLU A 126 -7.59 -20.71 -7.13
N SER A 127 -8.87 -20.46 -6.84
CA SER A 127 -9.76 -21.44 -6.24
C SER A 127 -9.98 -22.66 -7.16
N GLU A 128 -10.19 -22.45 -8.46
CA GLU A 128 -10.33 -23.52 -9.45
C GLU A 128 -9.06 -24.38 -9.52
N LEU A 129 -7.91 -23.75 -9.76
CA LEU A 129 -6.60 -24.44 -9.85
C LEU A 129 -6.22 -25.15 -8.55
N ARG A 130 -6.61 -24.60 -7.40
CA ARG A 130 -6.32 -25.20 -6.11
C ARG A 130 -7.21 -26.40 -5.81
N THR A 131 -8.44 -26.42 -6.32
CA THR A 131 -9.33 -27.59 -6.24
C THR A 131 -8.71 -28.74 -7.04
N ASP A 132 -8.20 -28.45 -8.23
CA ASP A 132 -7.48 -29.42 -9.09
C ASP A 132 -6.13 -29.87 -8.50
N TYR A 133 -5.47 -29.00 -7.72
CA TYR A 133 -4.19 -29.31 -7.09
C TYR A 133 -4.34 -30.13 -5.79
N ASN A 134 -5.28 -29.74 -4.92
CA ASN A 134 -5.48 -30.35 -3.59
C ASN A 134 -6.01 -31.79 -3.67
N SER A 135 -6.72 -32.15 -4.73
CA SER A 135 -7.05 -33.56 -5.02
C SER A 135 -5.80 -34.43 -5.21
N THR A 136 -4.60 -33.83 -5.34
CA THR A 136 -3.38 -34.51 -5.79
C THR A 136 -2.19 -34.39 -4.83
N LYS A 137 -2.29 -33.68 -3.69
CA LYS A 137 -1.14 -33.54 -2.75
C LYS A 137 -1.55 -33.21 -1.31
N LYS A 138 -0.98 -33.95 -0.34
CA LYS A 138 -1.00 -33.59 1.09
C LYS A 138 -0.13 -32.34 1.31
N ILE A 139 -0.73 -31.29 1.86
CA ILE A 139 -0.09 -30.00 2.13
C ILE A 139 1.01 -30.18 3.18
N LYS A 140 2.25 -29.77 2.87
CA LYS A 140 3.34 -29.74 3.86
C LYS A 140 2.99 -28.76 4.99
N PRO A 141 3.25 -29.11 6.26
CA PRO A 141 3.02 -28.22 7.39
C PRO A 141 3.88 -26.96 7.27
N ARG A 142 3.28 -25.86 7.73
CA ARG A 142 3.71 -24.47 7.63
C ARG A 142 5.07 -24.24 8.31
N SER A 143 5.92 -23.37 7.74
CA SER A 143 7.13 -22.92 8.43
C SER A 143 6.77 -22.04 9.63
N THR A 144 7.49 -22.22 10.74
CA THR A 144 7.28 -21.50 12.00
C THR A 144 7.46 -19.98 11.84
N THR A 145 8.33 -19.57 10.91
CA THR A 145 8.66 -18.18 10.60
C THR A 145 7.50 -17.40 9.99
N GLU A 146 6.72 -18.02 9.08
CA GLU A 146 5.55 -17.37 8.50
C GLU A 146 4.51 -17.03 9.58
N LYS A 147 4.22 -17.97 10.50
CA LYS A 147 3.28 -17.74 11.60
C LYS A 147 3.67 -16.53 12.47
N GLY A 148 4.96 -16.38 12.75
CA GLY A 148 5.49 -15.24 13.51
C GLY A 148 5.26 -13.91 12.81
N LEU A 149 5.56 -13.82 11.51
CA LEU A 149 5.34 -12.60 10.73
C LEU A 149 3.86 -12.16 10.72
N PHE A 150 2.92 -13.09 10.64
CA PHE A 150 1.50 -12.76 10.72
C PHE A 150 1.07 -12.24 12.08
N TYR A 151 1.61 -12.83 13.16
CA TYR A 151 1.32 -12.35 14.50
C TYR A 151 1.83 -10.93 14.68
N ILE A 152 3.06 -10.64 14.23
CA ILE A 152 3.63 -9.30 14.23
C ILE A 152 2.75 -8.34 13.43
N ALA A 153 2.37 -8.68 12.20
CA ALA A 153 1.49 -7.85 11.37
C ALA A 153 0.15 -7.53 12.06
N LYS A 154 -0.46 -8.53 12.71
CA LYS A 154 -1.71 -8.35 13.46
C LYS A 154 -1.52 -7.41 14.64
N MET A 155 -0.45 -7.60 15.42
CA MET A 155 -0.11 -6.73 16.56
C MET A 155 0.18 -5.31 16.09
N THR A 156 0.88 -5.14 14.98
CA THR A 156 1.17 -3.82 14.38
C THR A 156 -0.12 -3.09 13.97
N ILE A 157 -1.10 -3.77 13.37
CA ILE A 157 -2.41 -3.16 13.02
C ILE A 157 -3.12 -2.66 14.27
N TRP A 158 -3.18 -3.48 15.33
CA TRP A 158 -3.80 -3.09 16.60
C TRP A 158 -3.05 -1.95 17.30
N ALA A 159 -1.72 -2.02 17.32
CA ALA A 159 -0.88 -0.97 17.87
C ALA A 159 -1.15 0.36 17.16
N PHE A 160 -1.13 0.40 15.83
CA PHE A 160 -1.43 1.62 15.10
C PHE A 160 -2.83 2.16 15.41
N TYR A 161 -3.84 1.29 15.48
CA TYR A 161 -5.20 1.72 15.80
C TYR A 161 -5.33 2.37 17.19
N ILE A 162 -4.70 1.79 18.20
CA ILE A 162 -4.77 2.27 19.60
C ILE A 162 -3.87 3.50 19.80
N PHE A 163 -2.68 3.52 19.21
CA PHE A 163 -1.69 4.58 19.42
C PHE A 163 -1.91 5.81 18.54
N THR A 164 -2.77 5.74 17.51
CA THR A 164 -3.09 6.90 16.65
C THR A 164 -3.49 8.15 17.45
N PRO A 165 -4.51 8.13 18.35
CA PRO A 165 -4.92 9.32 19.11
C PRO A 165 -3.84 9.81 20.07
N ILE A 166 -3.04 8.91 20.62
CA ILE A 166 -1.90 9.29 21.48
C ILE A 166 -0.87 10.04 20.63
N GLY A 167 -0.52 9.50 19.46
CA GLY A 167 0.40 10.13 18.53
C GLY A 167 -0.09 11.50 18.04
N THR A 168 -1.39 11.66 17.78
CA THR A 168 -1.95 12.95 17.33
C THR A 168 -1.89 14.02 18.43
N ILE A 169 -2.12 13.66 19.69
CA ILE A 169 -1.92 14.56 20.85
C ILE A 169 -0.48 15.04 20.89
N PHE A 170 0.50 14.14 20.77
CA PHE A 170 1.92 14.50 20.78
C PHE A 170 2.31 15.39 19.60
N ILE A 171 1.88 15.05 18.38
CA ILE A 171 2.12 15.85 17.17
C ILE A 171 1.55 17.27 17.34
N THR A 172 0.33 17.36 17.87
CA THR A 172 -0.35 18.65 18.08
C THR A 172 0.33 19.47 19.17
N TYR A 173 0.74 18.82 20.27
CA TYR A 173 1.46 19.46 21.37
C TYR A 173 2.81 20.04 20.91
N LEU A 174 3.54 19.33 20.07
CA LEU A 174 4.80 19.81 19.50
C LEU A 174 4.63 20.80 18.35
N ASN A 175 3.38 21.10 17.96
CA ASN A 175 3.02 21.98 16.84
C ASN A 175 3.64 21.51 15.51
N PHE A 176 3.63 20.20 15.27
CA PHE A 176 3.99 19.60 13.98
C PHE A 176 2.78 19.49 13.03
N ASP A 177 1.56 19.74 13.49
CA ASP A 177 0.39 19.82 12.61
C ASP A 177 0.33 21.17 11.86
N PRO A 178 -0.15 21.16 10.60
CA PRO A 178 -0.26 22.36 9.77
C PRO A 178 -1.48 23.22 10.12
N LEU A 179 -2.30 22.83 11.10
CA LEU A 179 -3.54 23.54 11.42
C LEU A 179 -3.28 24.81 12.23
N LEU A 180 -2.26 24.85 13.08
CA LEU A 180 -1.97 26.04 13.89
C LEU A 180 -1.65 27.28 13.04
N PRO A 181 -0.70 27.24 12.08
CA PRO A 181 -0.41 28.41 11.23
C PRO A 181 -1.64 28.85 10.44
N PHE A 182 -2.45 27.90 9.99
CA PHE A 182 -3.68 28.17 9.25
C PHE A 182 -4.75 28.86 10.12
N PHE A 183 -4.98 28.38 11.35
CA PHE A 183 -5.92 29.01 12.27
C PHE A 183 -5.46 30.42 12.66
N GLU A 184 -4.18 30.61 12.96
CA GLU A 184 -3.62 31.94 13.26
C GLU A 184 -3.78 32.91 12.08
N PHE A 185 -3.58 32.43 10.85
CA PHE A 185 -3.81 33.22 9.65
C PHE A 185 -5.29 33.60 9.47
N ILE A 186 -6.23 32.66 9.60
CA ILE A 186 -7.66 32.96 9.50
C ILE A 186 -8.10 33.97 10.57
N LEU A 187 -7.64 33.77 11.81
CA LEU A 187 -8.00 34.64 12.93
C LEU A 187 -7.41 36.05 12.80
N SER A 188 -6.25 36.18 12.15
CA SER A 188 -5.67 37.50 11.86
C SER A 188 -6.37 38.20 10.70
N MET A 189 -6.80 37.46 9.67
CA MET A 189 -7.58 38.00 8.55
C MET A 189 -9.01 38.40 8.96
N PHE A 190 -9.64 37.64 9.85
CA PHE A 190 -11.02 37.87 10.31
C PHE A 190 -11.09 38.12 11.82
N PRO A 191 -10.74 39.34 12.28
CA PRO A 191 -10.75 39.65 13.71
C PRO A 191 -12.13 39.51 14.35
N THR A 192 -13.22 39.68 13.58
CA THR A 192 -14.59 39.45 14.03
C THR A 192 -14.84 37.99 14.42
N LEU A 193 -14.27 37.04 13.66
CA LEU A 193 -14.36 35.61 13.97
C LEU A 193 -13.66 35.28 15.29
N ARG A 194 -12.49 35.89 15.53
CA ARG A 194 -11.77 35.76 16.82
C ARG A 194 -12.62 36.26 17.99
N LYS A 195 -13.29 37.40 17.86
CA LYS A 195 -14.19 37.93 18.90
C LYS A 195 -15.37 36.99 19.19
N ILE A 196 -15.98 36.42 18.14
CA ILE A 196 -17.09 35.47 18.28
C ILE A 196 -16.61 34.18 18.98
N LEU A 197 -15.46 33.63 18.58
CA LEU A 197 -14.93 32.42 19.21
C LEU A 197 -14.49 32.66 20.66
N LEU A 198 -13.94 33.84 20.97
CA LEU A 198 -13.66 34.25 22.35
C LEU A 198 -14.94 34.37 23.18
N LEU A 199 -16.03 34.89 22.61
CA LEU A 199 -17.33 34.93 23.27
C LEU A 199 -17.83 33.52 23.63
N PHE A 200 -17.72 32.57 22.69
CA PHE A 200 -18.03 31.15 22.95
C PHE A 200 -17.09 30.52 24.00
N ALA A 201 -15.86 31.01 24.10
CA ALA A 201 -14.90 30.63 25.14
C ALA A 201 -15.06 31.44 26.44
N LEU A 202 -16.23 32.06 26.68
CA LEU A 202 -16.53 32.85 27.88
C LEU A 202 -15.55 34.02 28.10
N ASN A 203 -15.05 34.61 27.02
CA ASN A 203 -14.01 35.64 26.99
C ASN A 203 -12.69 35.22 27.67
N SER A 204 -12.45 33.92 27.85
CA SER A 204 -11.21 33.40 28.42
C SER A 204 -10.25 32.94 27.32
N GLU A 205 -9.05 33.52 27.29
CA GLU A 205 -7.99 33.13 26.34
C GLU A 205 -7.51 31.69 26.55
N THR A 206 -7.54 31.19 27.79
CA THR A 206 -7.13 29.82 28.11
C THR A 206 -8.13 28.81 27.57
N LEU A 207 -9.43 29.07 27.73
CA LEU A 207 -10.49 28.23 27.17
C LEU A 207 -10.47 28.25 25.63
N PHE A 208 -10.19 29.41 25.03
CA PHE A 208 -10.05 29.53 23.59
C PHE A 208 -8.87 28.71 23.06
N THR A 209 -7.70 28.83 23.69
CA THR A 209 -6.49 28.06 23.32
C THR A 209 -6.70 26.56 23.50
N PHE A 210 -7.36 26.16 24.59
CA PHE A 210 -7.73 24.77 24.83
C PHE A 210 -8.71 24.25 23.76
N GLY A 211 -9.74 25.03 23.41
CA GLY A 211 -10.69 24.68 22.35
C GLY A 211 -10.02 24.51 20.98
N MET A 212 -9.09 25.41 20.63
CA MET A 212 -8.27 25.26 19.42
C MET A 212 -7.41 24.01 19.45
N PHE A 213 -6.75 23.72 20.58
CA PHE A 213 -5.96 22.51 20.75
C PHE A 213 -6.81 21.24 20.57
N VAL A 214 -7.97 21.14 21.23
CA VAL A 214 -8.89 20.01 21.10
C VAL A 214 -9.36 19.85 19.65
N THR A 215 -9.72 20.94 18.99
CA THR A 215 -10.16 20.91 17.58
C THR A 215 -9.05 20.41 16.65
N ARG A 216 -7.81 20.84 16.89
CA ARG A 216 -6.62 20.36 16.15
C ARG A 216 -6.40 18.87 16.38
N VAL A 217 -6.40 18.42 17.64
CA VAL A 217 -6.23 17.00 17.97
C VAL A 217 -7.30 16.16 17.27
N VAL A 218 -8.57 16.55 17.33
CA VAL A 218 -9.67 15.82 16.67
C VAL A 218 -9.44 15.76 15.15
N SER A 219 -9.14 16.89 14.53
CA SER A 219 -8.93 16.97 13.07
C SER A 219 -7.75 16.13 12.60
N VAL A 220 -6.61 16.22 13.30
CA VAL A 220 -5.40 15.41 12.99
C VAL A 220 -5.68 13.93 13.24
N THR A 221 -6.46 13.59 14.26
CA THR A 221 -6.86 12.20 14.56
C THR A 221 -7.74 11.61 13.46
N VAL A 222 -8.72 12.37 12.96
CA VAL A 222 -9.56 11.97 11.82
C VAL A 222 -8.67 11.67 10.61
N PHE A 223 -7.79 12.60 10.27
CA PHE A 223 -6.88 12.43 9.14
C PHE A 223 -5.94 11.23 9.32
N ALA A 224 -5.35 11.06 10.51
CA ALA A 224 -4.43 9.97 10.79
C ALA A 224 -5.10 8.60 10.69
N TYR A 225 -6.33 8.44 11.20
CA TYR A 225 -7.09 7.19 11.04
C TYR A 225 -7.37 6.87 9.57
N GLU A 226 -7.73 7.88 8.77
CA GLU A 226 -7.98 7.71 7.34
C GLU A 226 -6.73 7.34 6.55
N ALA A 227 -5.64 8.05 6.80
CA ALA A 227 -4.35 7.78 6.18
C ALA A 227 -3.88 6.36 6.51
N MET A 228 -3.93 5.96 7.78
CA MET A 228 -3.54 4.62 8.22
C MET A 228 -4.45 3.55 7.62
N ARG A 229 -5.75 3.79 7.55
CA ARG A 229 -6.72 2.86 6.93
C ARG A 229 -6.36 2.60 5.46
N ILE A 230 -6.10 3.64 4.69
CA ILE A 230 -5.80 3.52 3.25
C ILE A 230 -4.44 2.86 3.02
N ILE A 231 -3.42 3.25 3.79
CA ILE A 231 -2.07 2.65 3.71
C ILE A 231 -2.13 1.15 4.05
N LEU A 232 -2.71 0.79 5.20
CA LEU A 232 -2.75 -0.60 5.64
C LEU A 232 -3.63 -1.46 4.72
N PHE A 233 -4.73 -0.91 4.19
CA PHE A 233 -5.56 -1.61 3.20
C PHE A 233 -4.81 -1.82 1.87
N GLY A 234 -4.09 -0.80 1.38
CA GLY A 234 -3.25 -0.92 0.19
C GLY A 234 -2.16 -1.98 0.36
N ILE A 235 -1.42 -1.97 1.47
CA ILE A 235 -0.41 -2.99 1.79
C ILE A 235 -1.05 -4.39 1.83
N SER A 236 -2.19 -4.53 2.50
CA SER A 236 -2.89 -5.81 2.63
C SER A 236 -3.32 -6.38 1.27
N ILE A 237 -3.86 -5.53 0.40
CA ILE A 237 -4.23 -5.89 -0.97
C ILE A 237 -3.01 -6.36 -1.76
N VAL A 238 -1.93 -5.59 -1.76
CA VAL A 238 -0.71 -5.93 -2.51
C VAL A 238 -0.17 -7.28 -2.07
N LEU A 239 -0.12 -7.53 -0.76
CA LEU A 239 0.36 -8.79 -0.21
C LEU A 239 -0.51 -9.98 -0.60
N VAL A 240 -1.82 -9.82 -0.55
CA VAL A 240 -2.74 -10.92 -0.86
C VAL A 240 -2.78 -11.19 -2.35
N TRP A 241 -2.83 -10.14 -3.16
CA TRP A 241 -2.80 -10.27 -4.60
C TRP A 241 -1.49 -10.88 -5.10
N GLY A 242 -0.35 -10.39 -4.61
CA GLY A 242 0.94 -10.94 -5.00
C GLY A 242 1.09 -12.40 -4.58
N ASN A 243 0.59 -12.80 -3.40
CA ASN A 243 0.56 -14.21 -3.01
C ASN A 243 -0.38 -15.07 -3.87
N VAL A 244 -1.55 -14.54 -4.25
CA VAL A 244 -2.47 -15.22 -5.18
C VAL A 244 -1.76 -15.47 -6.51
N ILE A 245 -1.09 -14.46 -7.06
CA ILE A 245 -0.39 -14.60 -8.34
C ILE A 245 0.79 -15.56 -8.23
N ILE A 246 1.60 -15.49 -7.16
CA ILE A 246 2.69 -16.44 -6.95
C ILE A 246 2.15 -17.87 -6.81
N SER A 247 1.07 -18.06 -6.05
CA SER A 247 0.39 -19.36 -5.89
C SER A 247 -0.09 -19.90 -7.24
N LEU A 248 -0.72 -19.03 -8.04
CA LEU A 248 -1.18 -19.34 -9.39
C LEU A 248 -0.03 -19.77 -10.30
N LEU A 249 1.03 -18.97 -10.40
CA LEU A 249 2.18 -19.26 -11.24
C LEU A 249 2.90 -20.55 -10.80
N THR A 250 3.03 -20.76 -9.49
CA THR A 250 3.65 -21.98 -8.93
C THR A 250 2.79 -23.21 -9.24
N SER A 251 1.46 -23.08 -9.11
CA SER A 251 0.51 -24.13 -9.45
C SER A 251 0.60 -24.49 -10.93
N ILE A 252 0.61 -23.49 -11.82
CA ILE A 252 0.83 -23.66 -13.26
C ILE A 252 2.15 -24.38 -13.53
N SER A 253 3.27 -23.93 -12.95
CA SER A 253 4.58 -24.60 -13.11
C SER A 253 4.51 -26.07 -12.69
N SER A 254 3.90 -26.37 -11.54
CA SER A 254 3.84 -27.73 -11.02
C SER A 254 2.88 -28.65 -11.78
N LEU A 255 1.81 -28.10 -12.35
CA LEU A 255 0.86 -28.82 -13.20
C LEU A 255 1.50 -29.17 -14.54
N VAL A 256 2.30 -28.27 -15.11
CA VAL A 256 3.08 -28.53 -16.33
C VAL A 256 4.06 -29.69 -16.09
N ASP A 257 4.73 -29.73 -14.93
CA ASP A 257 5.67 -30.82 -14.58
C ASP A 257 4.98 -32.18 -14.43
N ARG A 258 3.81 -32.23 -13.78
CA ARG A 258 3.14 -33.50 -13.44
C ARG A 258 2.24 -34.07 -14.52
N PHE A 259 1.54 -33.21 -15.26
CA PHE A 259 0.47 -33.62 -16.18
C PHE A 259 0.80 -33.36 -17.64
N TRP A 260 2.08 -33.32 -18.01
CA TRP A 260 2.52 -33.12 -19.40
C TRP A 260 1.76 -34.04 -20.39
N ARG A 261 1.42 -35.28 -20.00
CA ARG A 261 0.67 -36.23 -20.85
C ARG A 261 -0.85 -35.99 -20.93
N LYS A 262 -1.49 -35.49 -19.86
CA LYS A 262 -2.96 -35.26 -19.82
C LYS A 262 -3.35 -33.85 -20.30
N ILE A 263 -2.50 -32.85 -20.09
CA ILE A 263 -2.75 -31.46 -20.52
C ILE A 263 -2.76 -31.34 -22.05
N ILE A 264 -2.00 -32.19 -22.76
CA ILE A 264 -2.02 -32.28 -24.23
C ILE A 264 -3.39 -32.75 -24.76
N LEU A 265 -4.10 -33.61 -24.02
CA LEU A 265 -5.40 -34.17 -24.41
C LEU A 265 -6.60 -33.29 -24.00
N GLN A 266 -6.49 -32.44 -22.97
CA GLN A 266 -7.63 -31.70 -22.40
C GLN A 266 -7.50 -30.16 -22.33
N GLY A 267 -6.39 -29.55 -22.78
CA GLY A 267 -6.40 -28.12 -23.13
C GLY A 267 -5.31 -27.25 -22.52
N PHE A 268 -4.09 -27.37 -23.07
CA PHE A 268 -2.98 -26.44 -22.86
C PHE A 268 -3.35 -24.96 -23.14
N ARG A 269 -4.30 -24.73 -24.06
CA ARG A 269 -4.84 -23.40 -24.38
C ARG A 269 -5.42 -22.65 -23.17
N ARG A 270 -6.00 -23.36 -22.20
CA ARG A 270 -6.56 -22.71 -20.99
C ARG A 270 -5.46 -22.06 -20.16
N HIS A 271 -4.39 -22.80 -19.85
CA HIS A 271 -3.27 -22.28 -19.06
C HIS A 271 -2.52 -21.13 -19.76
N LEU A 272 -2.36 -21.20 -21.07
CA LEU A 272 -1.74 -20.14 -21.85
C LEU A 272 -2.63 -18.90 -21.96
N LYS A 273 -3.96 -19.08 -22.10
CA LYS A 273 -4.94 -17.99 -22.01
C LYS A 273 -4.91 -17.33 -20.63
N PHE A 274 -4.78 -18.10 -19.55
CA PHE A 274 -4.66 -17.56 -18.20
C PHE A 274 -3.39 -16.75 -17.98
N TYR A 275 -2.24 -17.24 -18.45
CA TYR A 275 -1.00 -16.47 -18.39
C TYR A 275 -1.11 -15.16 -19.20
N LYS A 276 -1.76 -15.20 -20.37
CA LYS A 276 -2.07 -13.98 -21.14
C LYS A 276 -2.97 -13.00 -20.37
N VAL A 277 -4.00 -13.48 -19.68
CA VAL A 277 -4.87 -12.63 -18.84
C VAL A 277 -4.08 -11.99 -17.70
N LEU A 278 -3.23 -12.75 -16.99
CA LEU A 278 -2.33 -12.19 -15.98
C LEU A 278 -1.39 -11.14 -16.57
N MET A 279 -0.84 -11.39 -17.75
CA MET A 279 0.02 -10.42 -18.44
C MET A 279 -0.73 -9.15 -18.81
N ILE A 280 -1.97 -9.24 -19.28
CA ILE A 280 -2.82 -8.08 -19.57
C ILE A 280 -3.08 -7.29 -18.28
N ILE A 281 -3.40 -7.97 -17.16
CA ILE A 281 -3.63 -7.34 -15.86
C ILE A 281 -2.38 -6.58 -15.38
N PHE A 282 -1.20 -7.20 -15.45
CA PHE A 282 0.06 -6.55 -15.09
C PHE A 282 0.46 -5.43 -16.04
N HIS A 283 0.03 -5.50 -17.30
CA HIS A 283 0.26 -4.44 -18.27
C HIS A 283 -0.72 -3.27 -18.12
N SER A 284 -1.95 -3.54 -17.64
CA SER A 284 -2.94 -2.52 -17.30
C SER A 284 -2.69 -1.85 -15.96
N LEU A 285 -1.86 -2.45 -15.11
CA LEU A 285 -1.33 -1.81 -13.91
C LEU A 285 -0.44 -0.65 -14.37
N ASP A 286 -0.99 0.56 -14.25
CA ASP A 286 -0.38 1.78 -14.74
C ASP A 286 1.03 1.96 -14.15
N GLU A 287 2.03 2.15 -15.03
CA GLU A 287 3.46 2.24 -14.67
C GLU A 287 3.69 3.38 -13.67
N ALA A 288 2.89 4.45 -13.76
CA ALA A 288 2.90 5.59 -12.86
C ALA A 288 2.52 5.22 -11.41
N THR A 289 1.64 4.25 -11.20
CA THR A 289 1.18 3.88 -9.85
C THR A 289 2.25 3.12 -9.07
N ALA A 290 3.00 2.24 -9.74
CA ALA A 290 4.08 1.49 -9.14
C ALA A 290 5.27 2.38 -8.76
N THR A 291 5.63 3.35 -9.62
CA THR A 291 6.69 4.32 -9.31
C THR A 291 6.29 5.29 -8.23
N LEU A 292 5.06 5.82 -8.24
CA LEU A 292 4.57 6.66 -7.15
C LEU A 292 4.57 5.92 -5.81
N ALA A 293 4.21 4.63 -5.79
CA ALA A 293 4.26 3.83 -4.58
C ALA A 293 5.70 3.61 -4.07
N LEU A 294 6.66 3.32 -4.96
CA LEU A 294 8.07 3.18 -4.61
C LEU A 294 8.68 4.50 -4.11
N LEU A 295 8.31 5.61 -4.75
CA LEU A 295 8.74 6.95 -4.36
C LEU A 295 8.18 7.33 -2.99
N ALA A 296 6.88 7.12 -2.76
CA ALA A 296 6.24 7.35 -1.47
C ALA A 296 6.86 6.49 -0.35
N ALA A 297 7.17 5.22 -0.63
CA ALA A 297 7.84 4.34 0.33
C ALA A 297 9.25 4.83 0.66
N THR A 298 10.03 5.21 -0.35
CA THR A 298 11.41 5.69 -0.17
C THR A 298 11.43 6.99 0.63
N ILE A 299 10.58 7.95 0.27
CA ILE A 299 10.44 9.25 0.94
C ILE A 299 9.91 9.06 2.38
N GLY A 300 8.97 8.15 2.58
CA GLY A 300 8.47 7.83 3.91
C GLY A 300 9.54 7.25 4.83
N ILE A 301 10.34 6.30 4.33
CA ILE A 301 11.42 5.67 5.11
C ILE A 301 12.53 6.68 5.41
N SER A 302 13.04 7.39 4.39
CA SER A 302 14.12 8.36 4.59
C SER A 302 13.67 9.54 5.45
N GLY A 303 12.44 10.00 5.25
CA GLY A 303 11.83 11.07 6.02
C GLY A 303 11.63 10.73 7.50
N CYS A 304 11.11 9.54 7.81
CA CYS A 304 10.95 9.10 9.20
C CYS A 304 12.29 9.00 9.93
N MET A 305 13.33 8.49 9.25
CA MET A 305 14.69 8.41 9.82
C MET A 305 15.30 9.79 10.05
N PHE A 306 15.12 10.73 9.12
CA PHE A 306 15.57 12.12 9.31
C PHE A 306 14.93 12.80 10.51
N ILE A 307 13.60 12.70 10.59
CA ILE A 307 12.80 13.27 11.67
C ILE A 307 13.25 12.64 12.99
N ALA A 308 13.50 11.34 13.04
CA ALA A 308 14.01 10.66 14.24
C ALA A 308 15.30 11.29 14.76
N VAL A 309 16.28 11.50 13.86
CA VAL A 309 17.61 12.03 14.22
C VAL A 309 17.51 13.48 14.67
N ARG A 310 16.72 14.30 13.96
CA ARG A 310 16.54 15.71 14.30
C ARG A 310 15.71 15.96 15.54
N LEU A 311 14.74 15.10 15.85
CA LEU A 311 13.96 15.20 17.08
C LEU A 311 14.65 14.55 18.28
N HIS A 312 15.60 13.63 18.06
CA HIS A 312 16.37 13.05 19.15
C HIS A 312 17.10 14.12 19.97
N SER A 313 17.65 15.16 19.33
CA SER A 313 18.31 16.27 20.01
C SER A 313 17.36 17.18 20.80
N VAL A 314 16.04 17.09 20.57
CA VAL A 314 15.02 17.93 21.20
C VAL A 314 14.23 17.16 22.27
N ASN A 315 14.12 15.83 22.14
CA ASN A 315 13.39 14.97 23.08
C ASN A 315 13.98 13.55 23.07
N GLU A 316 14.75 13.18 24.09
CA GLU A 316 15.77 12.14 23.98
C GLU A 316 15.26 10.69 23.84
N SER A 317 14.13 10.30 24.45
CA SER A 317 13.79 8.87 24.59
C SER A 317 12.54 8.42 23.83
N TYR A 318 11.40 9.08 24.04
CA TYR A 318 10.10 8.59 23.53
C TYR A 318 9.95 8.71 22.01
N PHE A 319 10.39 9.83 21.42
CA PHE A 319 10.33 10.04 19.97
C PHE A 319 11.28 9.13 19.21
N THR A 320 12.45 8.88 19.78
CA THR A 320 13.45 7.93 19.26
C THR A 320 12.85 6.53 19.18
N GLY A 321 12.20 6.08 20.26
CA GLY A 321 11.54 4.76 20.31
C GLY A 321 10.40 4.62 19.30
N PHE A 322 9.51 5.61 19.22
CA PHE A 322 8.39 5.59 18.26
C PHE A 322 8.87 5.60 16.82
N ASN A 323 9.80 6.50 16.47
CA ASN A 323 10.33 6.57 15.11
C ASN A 323 11.15 5.32 14.75
N LEU A 324 11.94 4.78 15.68
CA LEU A 324 12.62 3.50 15.47
C LEU A 324 11.62 2.38 15.18
N PHE A 325 10.52 2.32 15.95
CA PHE A 325 9.46 1.34 15.70
C PHE A 325 8.83 1.51 14.31
N VAL A 326 8.48 2.74 13.91
CA VAL A 326 7.90 3.03 12.58
C VAL A 326 8.88 2.66 11.47
N SER A 327 10.15 3.04 11.58
CA SER A 327 11.19 2.75 10.60
C SER A 327 11.51 1.26 10.48
N VAL A 328 11.57 0.53 11.59
CA VAL A 328 11.77 -0.93 11.56
C VAL A 328 10.57 -1.61 10.90
N ASN A 329 9.34 -1.19 11.24
CA ASN A 329 8.15 -1.74 10.60
C ASN A 329 8.11 -1.41 9.10
N SER A 330 8.43 -0.18 8.69
CA SER A 330 8.42 0.22 7.28
C SER A 330 9.45 -0.57 6.46
N VAL A 331 10.66 -0.79 7.00
CA VAL A 331 11.69 -1.62 6.36
C VAL A 331 11.26 -3.08 6.26
N ILE A 332 10.64 -3.64 7.30
CA ILE A 332 10.10 -5.02 7.27
C ILE A 332 9.03 -5.14 6.18
N TRP A 333 8.08 -4.21 6.12
CA TRP A 333 7.02 -4.22 5.11
C TRP A 333 7.57 -4.04 3.70
N ALA A 334 8.47 -3.08 3.51
CA ALA A 334 9.13 -2.85 2.23
C ALA A 334 9.88 -4.11 1.76
N LYS A 335 10.64 -4.75 2.66
CA LYS A 335 11.33 -6.00 2.35
C LYS A 335 10.36 -7.11 1.91
N ILE A 336 9.26 -7.31 2.64
CA ILE A 336 8.25 -8.34 2.30
C ILE A 336 7.66 -8.08 0.91
N ILE A 337 7.30 -6.82 0.60
CA ILE A 337 6.75 -6.44 -0.70
C ILE A 337 7.80 -6.66 -1.80
N LEU A 338 9.04 -6.23 -1.58
CA LEU A 338 10.14 -6.42 -2.53
C LEU A 338 10.47 -7.90 -2.78
N ASP A 339 10.46 -8.73 -1.73
CA ASP A 339 10.63 -10.17 -1.83
C ASP A 339 9.51 -10.82 -2.65
N MET A 340 8.27 -10.37 -2.44
CA MET A 340 7.12 -10.83 -3.22
C MET A 340 7.26 -10.48 -4.69
N LEU A 341 7.65 -9.24 -5.01
CA LEU A 341 7.88 -8.80 -6.40
C LEU A 341 9.03 -9.57 -7.06
N GLY A 342 10.15 -9.78 -6.35
CA GLY A 342 11.28 -10.56 -6.86
C GLY A 342 10.91 -12.03 -7.12
N ASN A 343 10.15 -12.64 -6.22
CA ASN A 343 9.66 -14.01 -6.38
C ASN A 343 8.70 -14.12 -7.57
N LEU A 344 7.81 -13.15 -7.76
CA LEU A 344 6.89 -13.11 -8.89
C LEU A 344 7.64 -13.13 -10.23
N CYS A 345 8.69 -12.32 -10.36
CA CYS A 345 9.55 -12.30 -11.53
C CYS A 345 10.22 -13.67 -11.76
N MET A 346 10.86 -14.24 -10.72
CA MET A 346 11.53 -15.54 -10.80
C MET A 346 10.60 -16.69 -11.19
N VAL A 347 9.41 -16.77 -10.58
CA VAL A 347 8.44 -17.82 -10.87
C VAL A 347 7.88 -17.63 -12.29
N SER A 348 7.64 -16.40 -12.73
CA SER A 348 7.19 -16.14 -14.12
C SER A 348 8.21 -16.61 -15.16
N VAL A 349 9.50 -16.33 -14.96
CA VAL A 349 10.60 -16.80 -15.83
C VAL A 349 10.64 -18.33 -15.85
N LYS A 350 10.48 -18.98 -14.68
CA LYS A 350 10.45 -20.44 -14.59
C LYS A 350 9.29 -21.03 -15.39
N VAL A 351 8.09 -20.46 -15.28
CA VAL A 351 6.89 -20.90 -16.03
C VAL A 351 7.10 -20.75 -17.54
N LEU A 352 7.64 -19.62 -18.00
CA LEU A 352 7.97 -19.39 -19.40
C LEU A 352 8.98 -20.40 -19.95
N ARG A 353 10.03 -20.73 -19.19
CA ARG A 353 10.99 -21.78 -19.58
C ARG A 353 10.33 -23.15 -19.69
N HIS A 354 9.39 -23.47 -18.79
CA HIS A 354 8.65 -24.73 -18.86
C HIS A 354 7.78 -24.80 -20.11
N PHE A 355 7.12 -23.70 -20.50
CA PHE A 355 6.36 -23.64 -21.75
C PHE A 355 7.24 -23.83 -23.01
N GLY A 356 8.52 -23.46 -22.95
CA GLY A 356 9.48 -23.65 -24.03
C GLY A 356 10.18 -25.02 -24.06
N THR A 357 9.85 -25.96 -23.16
CA THR A 357 10.59 -27.22 -23.05
C THR A 357 10.26 -28.18 -24.22
N ILE A 358 11.33 -28.70 -24.85
CA ILE A 358 11.31 -29.51 -26.10
C ILE A 358 10.38 -30.74 -26.03
N GLY A 359 10.17 -31.31 -24.84
CA GLY A 359 9.26 -32.44 -24.63
C GLY A 359 7.84 -32.15 -25.10
N ILE A 360 7.32 -30.95 -24.81
CA ILE A 360 5.97 -30.50 -25.16
C ILE A 360 5.82 -30.37 -26.69
N LEU A 361 6.86 -29.87 -27.35
CA LEU A 361 6.90 -29.58 -28.79
C LEU A 361 6.96 -30.83 -29.65
N ARG A 362 7.60 -31.91 -29.15
CA ARG A 362 7.85 -33.14 -29.91
C ARG A 362 6.59 -33.98 -30.20
N ARG A 363 5.49 -33.74 -29.48
CA ARG A 363 4.22 -34.49 -29.64
C ARG A 363 3.08 -33.70 -30.32
N MET A 364 3.29 -32.44 -30.67
CA MET A 364 2.30 -31.64 -31.40
C MET A 364 2.47 -31.80 -32.92
N GLY A 365 1.37 -31.72 -33.67
CA GLY A 365 1.43 -31.69 -35.13
C GLY A 365 2.29 -30.53 -35.63
N ARG A 366 2.92 -30.67 -36.80
CA ARG A 366 3.89 -29.67 -37.35
C ARG A 366 3.30 -28.25 -37.43
N HIS A 367 2.02 -28.13 -37.76
CA HIS A 367 1.29 -26.86 -37.83
C HIS A 367 0.95 -26.27 -36.46
N GLU A 368 0.47 -27.11 -35.54
CA GLU A 368 0.14 -26.72 -34.15
C GLU A 368 1.39 -26.29 -33.37
N ASN A 369 2.51 -26.99 -33.58
CA ASN A 369 3.80 -26.66 -32.99
C ASN A 369 4.26 -25.26 -33.44
N LYS A 370 4.13 -24.95 -34.73
CA LYS A 370 4.50 -23.62 -35.27
C LYS A 370 3.63 -22.50 -34.68
N LEU A 371 2.32 -22.73 -34.55
CA LEU A 371 1.40 -21.79 -33.92
C LEU A 371 1.70 -21.61 -32.42
N TYR A 372 1.95 -22.70 -31.71
CA TYR A 372 2.26 -22.71 -30.29
C TYR A 372 3.57 -21.98 -29.98
N LEU A 373 4.65 -22.27 -30.71
CA LEU A 373 5.92 -21.55 -30.58
C LEU A 373 5.75 -20.07 -30.85
N ARG A 374 4.90 -19.70 -31.82
CA ARG A 374 4.59 -18.31 -32.11
C ARG A 374 3.89 -17.66 -30.92
N GLU A 375 2.90 -18.31 -30.32
CA GLU A 375 2.21 -17.79 -29.12
C GLU A 375 3.13 -17.68 -27.90
N VAL A 376 3.95 -18.69 -27.62
CA VAL A 376 4.90 -18.70 -26.49
C VAL A 376 5.97 -17.62 -26.67
N LYS A 377 6.43 -17.39 -27.90
CA LYS A 377 7.41 -16.33 -28.20
C LYS A 377 6.88 -14.93 -27.91
N TYR A 378 5.56 -14.73 -27.95
CA TYR A 378 4.92 -13.46 -27.60
C TYR A 378 4.67 -13.29 -26.10
N LEU A 379 4.83 -14.35 -25.29
CA LEU A 379 4.69 -14.24 -23.84
C LEU A 379 5.94 -13.57 -23.25
N LYS A 380 5.71 -12.53 -22.44
CA LYS A 380 6.77 -11.88 -21.66
C LYS A 380 6.71 -12.32 -20.20
N PHE A 381 7.84 -12.25 -19.51
CA PHE A 381 7.87 -12.47 -18.06
C PHE A 381 7.08 -11.37 -17.37
N LEU A 382 6.37 -11.75 -16.30
CA LEU A 382 5.62 -10.79 -15.50
C LEU A 382 6.63 -10.00 -14.68
N SER A 383 6.79 -8.72 -15.03
CA SER A 383 7.56 -7.77 -14.26
C SER A 383 6.78 -6.49 -14.16
N ILE A 384 6.84 -5.84 -13.01
CA ILE A 384 6.30 -4.50 -12.86
C ILE A 384 7.32 -3.54 -13.46
N PRO A 385 6.98 -2.81 -14.53
CA PRO A 385 7.85 -1.78 -15.06
C PRO A 385 7.98 -0.66 -14.01
N VAL A 386 9.21 -0.25 -13.73
CA VAL A 386 9.53 0.91 -12.91
C VAL A 386 9.86 2.04 -13.90
N GLY A 387 8.92 2.95 -14.09
CA GLY A 387 8.95 4.03 -15.07
C GLY A 387 8.10 5.22 -14.67
N LEU A 388 8.46 6.42 -15.12
CA LEU A 388 7.66 7.63 -14.90
C LEU A 388 7.08 8.07 -16.26
N GLY A 389 5.77 7.93 -16.42
CA GLY A 389 5.10 8.15 -17.70
C GLY A 389 5.50 7.12 -18.76
N THR A 390 5.86 7.57 -19.97
CA THR A 390 6.25 6.70 -21.09
C THR A 390 7.69 6.19 -21.00
N ALA A 391 8.49 6.70 -20.05
CA ALA A 391 9.89 6.32 -19.86
C ALA A 391 9.99 5.10 -18.93
N ARG A 392 10.29 3.93 -19.52
CA ARG A 392 10.61 2.70 -18.78
C ARG A 392 12.07 2.67 -18.38
N PHE A 393 12.37 2.86 -17.09
CA PHE A 393 13.75 2.87 -16.60
C PHE A 393 14.28 1.46 -16.31
N SER A 394 13.46 0.59 -15.70
CA SER A 394 13.86 -0.81 -15.47
C SER A 394 12.65 -1.71 -15.19
N SER A 395 12.86 -3.02 -15.20
CA SER A 395 11.89 -3.99 -14.71
C SER A 395 12.32 -4.49 -13.33
N MET A 396 11.36 -4.73 -12.43
CA MET A 396 11.66 -5.16 -11.07
C MET A 396 12.23 -6.59 -11.03
N THR A 397 13.55 -6.73 -11.07
CA THR A 397 14.30 -7.99 -10.94
C THR A 397 14.93 -8.13 -9.54
N GLN A 398 15.47 -9.31 -9.21
CA GLN A 398 16.21 -9.49 -7.95
C GLN A 398 17.43 -8.54 -7.84
N GLU A 399 18.10 -8.25 -8.95
CA GLU A 399 19.21 -7.30 -9.01
C GLU A 399 18.75 -5.85 -8.81
N VAL A 400 17.59 -5.49 -9.38
CA VAL A 400 16.99 -4.16 -9.16
C VAL A 400 16.50 -4.02 -7.73
N LYS A 401 15.98 -5.09 -7.11
CA LYS A 401 15.64 -5.11 -5.68
C LYS A 401 16.85 -4.77 -4.81
N SER A 402 18.00 -5.44 -5.02
CA SER A 402 19.19 -5.15 -4.21
C SER A 402 19.69 -3.73 -4.43
N LYS A 403 19.64 -3.22 -5.68
CA LYS A 403 19.98 -1.83 -5.99
C LYS A 403 19.04 -0.82 -5.33
N ILE A 404 17.73 -1.07 -5.34
CA ILE A 404 16.74 -0.19 -4.68
C ILE A 404 16.91 -0.20 -3.16
N LEU A 405 17.15 -1.37 -2.56
CA LEU A 405 17.40 -1.46 -1.12
C LEU A 405 18.71 -0.78 -0.73
N MET A 406 19.76 -0.97 -1.52
CA MET A 406 21.04 -0.31 -1.35
C MET A 406 20.90 1.21 -1.51
N PHE A 407 20.17 1.68 -2.52
CA PHE A 407 19.85 3.10 -2.70
C PHE A 407 19.07 3.67 -1.52
N MET A 408 18.09 2.93 -0.97
CA MET A 408 17.39 3.37 0.25
C MET A 408 18.35 3.50 1.43
N ILE A 409 19.25 2.54 1.62
CA ILE A 409 20.26 2.58 2.67
C ILE A 409 21.22 3.75 2.44
N GLU A 410 21.74 3.93 1.23
CA GLU A 410 22.63 5.03 0.86
C GLU A 410 21.97 6.39 1.06
N GLN A 411 20.71 6.56 0.66
CA GLN A 411 19.98 7.80 0.90
C GLN A 411 19.78 8.05 2.39
N VAL A 412 19.43 7.03 3.17
CA VAL A 412 19.33 7.15 4.63
C VAL A 412 20.70 7.51 5.23
N SER A 413 21.78 6.86 4.79
CA SER A 413 23.15 7.11 5.27
C SER A 413 23.67 8.49 4.86
N ASN A 414 23.46 8.92 3.62
CA ASN A 414 23.86 10.25 3.15
C ASN A 414 23.09 11.34 3.90
N LEU A 415 21.81 11.12 4.11
CA LEU A 415 20.95 12.06 4.83
C LEU A 415 21.29 12.07 6.33
N LEU A 416 21.79 10.96 6.89
CA LEU A 416 22.40 10.89 8.22
C LEU A 416 23.79 11.54 8.31
N MET A 417 24.61 11.49 7.26
CA MET A 417 25.97 12.05 7.26
C MET A 417 26.01 13.55 6.96
N THR A 418 25.04 14.06 6.21
CA THR A 418 24.96 15.48 5.83
C THR A 418 24.58 16.38 7.02
N PHE A 419 24.16 15.78 8.14
CA PHE A 419 23.59 16.45 9.30
C PHE A 419 24.11 15.84 10.59
#